data_AF-A0A0Q6U2E1-F1
#
_entry.id   AF-A0A0Q6U2E1-F1
#
_cell.length_a   1.000
_cell.length_b   1.000
_cell.length_c   1.000
_cell.angle_alpha   90.00
_cell.angle_beta   90.00
_cell.angle_gamma   90.00
#
_symmetry.space_group_name_H-M   'P 1'
#
loop_
_entity.id
_entity.type
_entity.pdbx_description
1 polymer ?
#
loop_
_entity_poly.entity_id
_entity_poly.type
_entity_poly.pdbx_seq_one_letter_code
_entity_poly.pdbx_strand_id
1 'polypeptide(L)'
;MRLLGKALTFDDVLLVPAFSQVLPRDTSLATRLSRNIPLNLPLVSAAMDTVTEARLAIAIAQEGGIGIVHKNLSAEAQAREVARVKRYESGVVREPLTIGPNATVREAMELTRQHGFSGFPVVEGKRVIGIVTGRDLRFETRMDARVSEIMTPAEKLVTVKDGASTDEAKALMHKHKLERVVVVNDAFELRGLMTTKDITKQTSFPNAARDAQGKLRVGAAVGFGDDTEQRVELLVRAGVDALIVDTAHGHSAGVLERVRWVKSNYPNVDVIGGNIATGAAALALVEAGADGVKVGIGPGSICTTRIVAGVGVPQITAIDNVVTALKGTGVPVIADGGVRYSGDLAKAIAAGADCVMMGGAFAGTEEAPGEVILYQGRTFKSYRGMGSMGAMAKGSADRYFQDTSANNPNTSKLVPEGIEGQVPYKGSVVQVIFQMAGGLKASMHYCGCGSIADMQDKAEFVEITTAGMRESHVHDVQITKEAPNYRSE
;
A
#
# COMPACT_ATOMS: atom_id res chain seq x y z
N MET A 1 39.81 13.70 -6.94
CA MET A 1 38.37 13.38 -7.06
C MET A 1 38.25 12.05 -7.80
N ARG A 2 37.42 11.10 -7.32
CA ARG A 2 37.14 9.83 -8.01
C ARG A 2 35.76 9.94 -8.66
N LEU A 3 35.70 10.23 -9.96
CA LEU A 3 34.44 10.32 -10.72
C LEU A 3 34.03 8.93 -11.21
N LEU A 4 32.76 8.56 -10.99
CA LEU A 4 32.20 7.27 -11.44
C LEU A 4 31.67 7.32 -12.87
N GLY A 5 31.37 8.51 -13.41
CA GLY A 5 30.80 8.70 -14.74
C GLY A 5 29.58 9.61 -14.72
N LYS A 6 28.93 9.74 -15.88
CA LYS A 6 27.65 10.44 -16.01
C LYS A 6 26.52 9.56 -15.46
N ALA A 7 25.53 10.17 -14.83
CA ALA A 7 24.34 9.50 -14.32
C ALA A 7 23.09 10.25 -14.81
N LEU A 8 22.00 9.51 -15.00
CA LEU A 8 20.78 9.96 -15.67
C LEU A 8 19.57 9.90 -14.72
N THR A 9 18.68 10.86 -14.87
CA THR A 9 17.34 10.89 -14.26
C THR A 9 16.26 10.73 -15.33
N PHE A 10 14.98 10.78 -14.94
CA PHE A 10 13.86 10.60 -15.85
C PHE A 10 13.84 11.59 -17.03
N ASP A 11 14.29 12.84 -16.81
CA ASP A 11 14.30 13.92 -17.82
C ASP A 11 15.47 13.86 -18.79
N ASP A 12 16.47 13.03 -18.50
CA ASP A 12 17.62 12.85 -19.38
C ASP A 12 17.37 11.79 -20.46
N VAL A 13 16.25 11.06 -20.40
CA VAL A 13 15.99 9.91 -21.28
C VAL A 13 14.54 9.84 -21.79
N LEU A 14 14.36 9.27 -22.98
CA LEU A 14 13.07 8.83 -23.52
C LEU A 14 13.11 7.34 -23.84
N LEU A 15 11.94 6.69 -23.85
CA LEU A 15 11.79 5.33 -24.35
C LEU A 15 11.72 5.35 -25.88
N VAL A 16 12.46 4.44 -26.52
CA VAL A 16 12.47 4.28 -27.98
C VAL A 16 11.28 3.42 -28.40
N PRO A 17 10.39 3.91 -29.31
CA PRO A 17 9.32 3.07 -29.85
C PRO A 17 9.86 1.86 -30.61
N ALA A 18 9.18 0.72 -30.49
CA ALA A 18 9.53 -0.53 -31.14
C ALA A 18 8.33 -1.16 -31.84
N PHE A 19 8.57 -2.19 -32.66
CA PHE A 19 7.50 -2.94 -33.31
C PHE A 19 6.55 -3.54 -32.27
N SER A 20 5.24 -3.36 -32.46
CA SER A 20 4.22 -3.78 -31.50
C SER A 20 3.05 -4.49 -32.17
N GLN A 21 2.76 -5.70 -31.70
CA GLN A 21 1.49 -6.40 -31.96
C GLN A 21 0.57 -6.42 -30.72
N VAL A 22 1.03 -5.86 -29.60
CA VAL A 22 0.32 -5.82 -28.33
C VAL A 22 -0.49 -4.54 -28.26
N LEU A 23 -1.79 -4.61 -27.93
CA LEU A 23 -2.59 -3.42 -27.65
C LEU A 23 -2.59 -3.11 -26.15
N PRO A 24 -2.77 -1.84 -25.72
CA PRO A 24 -2.78 -1.47 -24.30
C PRO A 24 -3.78 -2.26 -23.43
N ARG A 25 -4.89 -2.74 -24.00
CA ARG A 25 -5.87 -3.55 -23.28
C ARG A 25 -5.38 -4.98 -22.98
N ASP A 26 -4.44 -5.47 -23.77
CA ASP A 26 -3.94 -6.85 -23.73
C ASP A 26 -2.65 -6.98 -22.89
N THR A 27 -2.10 -5.85 -22.42
CA THR A 27 -0.90 -5.84 -21.57
C THR A 27 -1.21 -6.30 -20.14
N SER A 28 -0.31 -7.10 -19.56
CA SER A 28 -0.34 -7.47 -18.14
C SER A 28 0.53 -6.54 -17.30
N LEU A 29 -0.05 -5.97 -16.24
CA LEU A 29 0.66 -5.16 -15.25
C LEU A 29 1.06 -5.97 -14.00
N ALA A 30 0.89 -7.29 -14.03
CA ALA A 30 1.26 -8.15 -12.91
C ALA A 30 2.77 -8.07 -12.64
N THR A 31 3.12 -7.98 -11.37
CA THR A 31 4.50 -7.80 -10.90
C THR A 31 4.67 -8.38 -9.49
N ARG A 32 5.81 -8.11 -8.85
CA ARG A 32 6.13 -8.54 -7.49
C ARG A 32 6.64 -7.38 -6.65
N LEU A 33 6.13 -7.26 -5.43
CA LEU A 33 6.66 -6.32 -4.43
C LEU A 33 7.95 -6.88 -3.81
N SER A 34 7.96 -8.19 -3.60
CA SER A 34 9.01 -8.96 -2.94
C SER A 34 8.96 -10.40 -3.46
N ARG A 35 9.87 -11.26 -2.98
CA ARG A 35 9.91 -12.67 -3.38
C ARG A 35 8.55 -13.37 -3.26
N ASN A 36 7.75 -13.14 -2.22
CA ASN A 36 6.54 -13.92 -2.01
C ASN A 36 5.24 -13.13 -2.23
N ILE A 37 5.34 -11.85 -2.60
CA ILE A 37 4.17 -10.97 -2.72
C ILE A 37 3.98 -10.53 -4.18
N PRO A 38 3.08 -11.19 -4.92
CA PRO A 38 2.64 -10.71 -6.23
C PRO A 38 1.69 -9.51 -6.07
N LEU A 39 1.76 -8.58 -7.02
CA LEU A 39 0.81 -7.50 -7.23
C LEU A 39 0.23 -7.58 -8.64
N ASN A 40 -0.96 -7.02 -8.86
CA ASN A 40 -1.57 -6.94 -10.18
C ASN A 40 -1.31 -5.60 -10.87
N LEU A 41 -0.67 -4.67 -10.14
CA LEU A 41 -0.36 -3.34 -10.58
C LEU A 41 0.95 -2.88 -9.89
N PRO A 42 1.93 -2.30 -10.62
CA PRO A 42 3.25 -1.97 -10.07
C PRO A 42 3.26 -0.63 -9.31
N LEU A 43 2.20 -0.32 -8.58
CA LEU A 43 2.09 0.93 -7.81
C LEU A 43 2.10 0.65 -6.32
N VAL A 44 2.97 1.39 -5.62
CA VAL A 44 3.11 1.35 -4.17
C VAL A 44 2.90 2.76 -3.61
N SER A 45 2.08 2.93 -2.58
CA SER A 45 1.95 4.23 -1.93
C SER A 45 2.99 4.40 -0.82
N ALA A 46 3.64 5.56 -0.78
CA ALA A 46 4.76 5.80 0.11
C ALA A 46 4.37 5.82 1.59
N ALA A 47 5.29 5.35 2.46
CA ALA A 47 5.13 5.30 3.91
C ALA A 47 5.29 6.68 4.56
N MET A 48 4.35 7.58 4.30
CA MET A 48 4.38 8.96 4.78
C MET A 48 3.06 9.35 5.44
N ASP A 49 3.15 10.20 6.47
CA ASP A 49 2.00 10.65 7.28
C ASP A 49 1.03 11.60 6.56
N THR A 50 1.36 11.99 5.33
CA THR A 50 0.52 12.74 4.39
C THR A 50 0.16 11.92 3.14
N VAL A 51 0.43 10.60 3.15
CA VAL A 51 0.16 9.73 1.99
C VAL A 51 -0.59 8.46 2.36
N THR A 52 -0.13 7.65 3.32
CA THR A 52 -0.68 6.29 3.48
C THR A 52 -1.09 5.94 4.91
N GLU A 53 -2.40 5.92 5.11
CA GLU A 53 -3.10 5.22 6.21
C GLU A 53 -4.11 4.22 5.60
N ALA A 54 -4.96 3.57 6.41
CA ALA A 54 -5.83 2.49 5.96
C ALA A 54 -6.72 2.87 4.77
N ARG A 55 -7.24 4.10 4.71
CA ARG A 55 -8.13 4.54 3.61
C ARG A 55 -7.44 4.43 2.24
N LEU A 56 -6.24 4.99 2.12
CA LEU A 56 -5.48 4.93 0.88
C LEU A 56 -4.94 3.51 0.63
N ALA A 57 -4.46 2.83 1.67
CA ALA A 57 -3.97 1.45 1.55
C ALA A 57 -5.05 0.48 1.05
N ILE A 58 -6.30 0.63 1.51
CA ILE A 58 -7.45 -0.12 1.00
C ILE A 58 -7.69 0.20 -0.48
N ALA A 59 -7.79 1.48 -0.83
CA ALA A 59 -8.11 1.89 -2.19
C ALA A 59 -7.07 1.40 -3.21
N ILE A 60 -5.77 1.57 -2.92
CA ILE A 60 -4.71 1.09 -3.82
C ILE A 60 -4.65 -0.44 -3.89
N ALA A 61 -4.91 -1.14 -2.79
CA ALA A 61 -4.96 -2.61 -2.78
C ALA A 61 -6.15 -3.14 -3.59
N GLN A 62 -7.30 -2.47 -3.57
CA GLN A 62 -8.46 -2.80 -4.40
C GLN A 62 -8.17 -2.66 -5.90
N GLU A 63 -7.34 -1.70 -6.29
CA GLU A 63 -6.90 -1.49 -7.69
C GLU A 63 -5.74 -2.42 -8.11
N GLY A 64 -5.18 -3.20 -7.18
CA GLY A 64 -4.14 -4.19 -7.46
C GLY A 64 -2.72 -3.81 -7.08
N GLY A 65 -2.51 -2.62 -6.50
CA GLY A 65 -1.25 -2.18 -5.92
C GLY A 65 -1.17 -2.52 -4.43
N ILE A 66 -0.34 -1.80 -3.68
CA ILE A 66 -0.24 -1.96 -2.22
C ILE A 66 0.10 -0.64 -1.53
N GLY A 67 -0.47 -0.42 -0.34
CA GLY A 67 -0.12 0.72 0.50
C GLY A 67 0.79 0.34 1.65
N ILE A 68 1.78 1.21 1.95
CA ILE A 68 2.67 1.05 3.10
C ILE A 68 2.29 2.04 4.21
N VAL A 69 1.77 1.54 5.31
CA VAL A 69 1.41 2.36 6.47
C VAL A 69 2.66 2.94 7.14
N HIS A 70 2.70 4.27 7.31
CA HIS A 70 3.84 4.96 7.91
C HIS A 70 4.03 4.67 9.40
N LYS A 71 5.23 4.96 9.92
CA LYS A 71 5.59 4.74 11.34
C LYS A 71 5.46 5.96 12.26
N ASN A 72 5.10 7.15 11.74
CA ASN A 72 4.74 8.35 12.55
C ASN A 72 3.39 8.18 13.29
N LEU A 73 3.19 7.02 13.90
CA LEU A 73 2.07 6.58 14.73
C LEU A 73 2.67 5.79 15.90
N SER A 74 1.95 5.68 17.02
CA SER A 74 2.31 4.67 18.02
C SER A 74 2.27 3.27 17.39
N ALA A 75 3.01 2.32 17.95
CA ALA A 75 3.05 0.94 17.46
C ALA A 75 1.64 0.33 17.37
N GLU A 76 0.80 0.59 18.37
CA GLU A 76 -0.60 0.15 18.43
C GLU A 76 -1.47 0.84 17.37
N ALA A 77 -1.28 2.13 17.16
CA ALA A 77 -2.03 2.88 16.14
C ALA A 77 -1.70 2.39 14.73
N GLN A 78 -0.43 2.16 14.44
CA GLN A 78 -0.01 1.59 13.15
C GLN A 78 -0.57 0.18 12.93
N ALA A 79 -0.52 -0.67 13.96
CA ALA A 79 -1.12 -2.01 13.91
C ALA A 79 -2.65 -1.97 13.72
N ARG A 80 -3.34 -0.97 14.30
CA ARG A 80 -4.77 -0.75 14.03
C ARG A 80 -5.04 -0.38 12.58
N GLU A 81 -4.22 0.48 11.96
CA GLU A 81 -4.36 0.81 10.53
C GLU A 81 -4.18 -0.45 9.67
N VAL A 82 -3.16 -1.27 9.92
CA VAL A 82 -2.97 -2.56 9.24
C VAL A 82 -4.19 -3.46 9.42
N ALA A 83 -4.66 -3.64 10.66
CA ALA A 83 -5.82 -4.49 10.95
C ALA A 83 -7.09 -3.99 10.24
N ARG A 84 -7.28 -2.68 10.09
CA ARG A 84 -8.39 -2.09 9.33
C ARG A 84 -8.34 -2.50 7.86
N VAL A 85 -7.16 -2.52 7.24
CA VAL A 85 -7.01 -2.99 5.85
C VAL A 85 -7.29 -4.49 5.75
N LYS A 86 -6.67 -5.31 6.60
CA LYS A 86 -6.86 -6.78 6.58
C LYS A 86 -8.30 -7.22 6.86
N ARG A 87 -9.10 -6.40 7.56
CA ARG A 87 -10.52 -6.66 7.87
C ARG A 87 -11.49 -5.99 6.89
N TYR A 88 -11.00 -5.22 5.91
CA TYR A 88 -11.89 -4.45 5.03
C TYR A 88 -12.68 -5.35 4.07
N GLU A 89 -12.02 -6.37 3.52
CA GLU A 89 -12.59 -7.42 2.70
C GLU A 89 -12.12 -8.76 3.25
N SER A 90 -13.06 -9.63 3.62
CA SER A 90 -12.78 -11.01 3.97
C SER A 90 -13.81 -11.87 3.28
N GLY A 91 -13.38 -12.75 2.35
CA GLY A 91 -14.30 -13.65 1.66
C GLY A 91 -15.11 -14.50 2.65
N VAL A 92 -14.43 -15.02 3.68
CA VAL A 92 -15.03 -15.61 4.87
C VAL A 92 -14.50 -14.87 6.09
N VAL A 93 -15.39 -14.26 6.88
CA VAL A 93 -15.04 -13.74 8.21
C VAL A 93 -14.88 -14.93 9.15
N ARG A 94 -13.66 -15.39 9.42
CA ARG A 94 -13.42 -16.60 10.25
C ARG A 94 -13.75 -16.41 11.73
N GLU A 95 -13.49 -15.22 12.25
CA GLU A 95 -13.79 -14.85 13.64
C GLU A 95 -14.81 -13.70 13.67
N PRO A 96 -16.07 -13.95 13.28
CA PRO A 96 -17.09 -12.92 13.34
C PRO A 96 -17.39 -12.60 14.80
N LEU A 97 -17.74 -11.35 15.08
CA LEU A 97 -18.29 -11.00 16.39
C LEU A 97 -19.58 -11.78 16.62
N THR A 98 -19.67 -12.40 17.79
CA THR A 98 -20.83 -13.20 18.20
C THR A 98 -21.53 -12.56 19.37
N ILE A 99 -22.77 -12.98 19.62
CA ILE A 99 -23.54 -12.57 20.79
C ILE A 99 -24.15 -13.79 21.47
N GLY A 100 -24.29 -13.73 22.81
CA GLY A 100 -24.92 -14.80 23.57
C GLY A 100 -26.46 -14.75 23.49
N PRO A 101 -27.16 -15.88 23.70
CA PRO A 101 -28.62 -15.92 23.64
C PRO A 101 -29.31 -15.05 24.69
N ASN A 102 -28.67 -14.90 25.87
CA ASN A 102 -29.22 -14.17 27.01
C ASN A 102 -28.89 -12.67 26.99
N ALA A 103 -28.10 -12.21 26.02
CA ALA A 103 -27.88 -10.79 25.83
C ALA A 103 -29.21 -10.09 25.48
N THR A 104 -29.32 -8.83 25.85
CA THR A 104 -30.49 -8.00 25.56
C THR A 104 -30.43 -7.40 24.16
N VAL A 105 -31.58 -7.01 23.63
CA VAL A 105 -31.67 -6.22 22.37
C VAL A 105 -30.80 -4.96 22.47
N ARG A 106 -30.80 -4.29 23.63
CA ARG A 106 -29.96 -3.10 23.89
C ARG A 106 -28.47 -3.37 23.69
N GLU A 107 -27.96 -4.47 24.22
CA GLU A 107 -26.56 -4.87 24.05
C GLU A 107 -26.22 -5.18 22.59
N ALA A 108 -27.12 -5.83 21.85
CA ALA A 108 -26.95 -6.10 20.42
C ALA A 108 -26.91 -4.81 19.58
N MET A 109 -27.76 -3.83 19.90
CA MET A 109 -27.77 -2.51 19.25
C MET A 109 -26.50 -1.71 19.56
N GLU A 110 -26.02 -1.77 20.80
CA GLU A 110 -24.77 -1.12 21.18
C GLU A 110 -23.56 -1.75 20.48
N LEU A 111 -23.52 -3.08 20.38
CA LEU A 111 -22.49 -3.79 19.61
C LEU A 111 -22.49 -3.39 18.13
N THR A 112 -23.70 -3.24 17.54
CA THR A 112 -23.88 -2.72 16.17
C THR A 112 -23.30 -1.31 16.03
N ARG A 113 -23.58 -0.42 16.98
CA ARG A 113 -23.12 0.98 16.95
C ARG A 113 -21.61 1.10 17.13
N GLN A 114 -21.04 0.31 18.04
CA GLN A 114 -19.61 0.33 18.34
C GLN A 114 -18.76 -0.23 17.21
N HIS A 115 -19.23 -1.29 16.54
CA HIS A 115 -18.41 -2.04 15.57
C HIS A 115 -18.87 -1.89 14.12
N GLY A 116 -20.04 -1.27 13.88
CA GLY A 116 -20.58 -1.00 12.54
C GLY A 116 -21.10 -2.24 11.80
N PHE A 117 -21.27 -3.38 12.48
CA PHE A 117 -21.79 -4.61 11.89
C PHE A 117 -23.29 -4.74 12.09
N SER A 118 -24.03 -4.97 11.00
CA SER A 118 -25.49 -5.12 11.04
C SER A 118 -25.97 -6.56 11.24
N GLY A 119 -25.21 -7.40 11.93
CA GLY A 119 -25.67 -8.74 12.32
C GLY A 119 -24.58 -9.62 12.91
N PHE A 120 -24.99 -10.52 13.82
CA PHE A 120 -24.12 -11.34 14.65
C PHE A 120 -24.66 -12.77 14.74
N PRO A 121 -23.80 -13.79 14.53
CA PRO A 121 -24.13 -15.16 14.92
C PRO A 121 -24.39 -15.22 16.43
N VAL A 122 -25.47 -15.91 16.81
CA VAL A 122 -25.81 -16.16 18.20
C VAL A 122 -25.24 -17.52 18.59
N VAL A 123 -24.40 -17.55 19.60
CA VAL A 123 -23.66 -18.75 20.02
C VAL A 123 -23.87 -19.07 21.50
N GLU A 124 -23.95 -20.36 21.80
CA GLU A 124 -23.87 -20.89 23.16
C GLU A 124 -22.63 -21.78 23.26
N GLY A 125 -21.62 -21.29 23.98
CA GLY A 125 -20.27 -21.85 23.89
C GLY A 125 -19.72 -21.73 22.47
N LYS A 126 -19.48 -22.86 21.79
CA LYS A 126 -19.02 -22.91 20.40
C LYS A 126 -20.14 -23.14 19.38
N ARG A 127 -21.32 -23.55 19.85
CA ARG A 127 -22.42 -23.99 18.98
C ARG A 127 -23.23 -22.79 18.49
N VAL A 128 -23.53 -22.76 17.19
CA VAL A 128 -24.42 -21.75 16.62
C VAL A 128 -25.86 -22.13 16.94
N ILE A 129 -26.59 -21.21 17.56
CA ILE A 129 -28.01 -21.40 17.90
C ILE A 129 -28.94 -20.45 17.14
N GLY A 130 -28.39 -19.46 16.45
CA GLY A 130 -29.17 -18.54 15.62
C GLY A 130 -28.32 -17.44 14.98
N ILE A 131 -28.99 -16.48 14.35
CA ILE A 131 -28.40 -15.23 13.90
C ILE A 131 -29.35 -14.08 14.19
N VAL A 132 -28.83 -12.97 14.70
CA VAL A 132 -29.58 -11.71 14.84
C VAL A 132 -29.00 -10.70 13.86
N THR A 133 -29.86 -9.99 13.14
CA THR A 133 -29.50 -9.05 12.09
C THR A 133 -30.08 -7.67 12.35
N GLY A 134 -29.59 -6.68 11.61
CA GLY A 134 -30.10 -5.32 11.68
C GLY A 134 -31.58 -5.22 11.31
N ARG A 135 -32.15 -6.19 10.58
CA ARG A 135 -33.60 -6.22 10.29
C ARG A 135 -34.41 -6.56 11.54
N ASP A 136 -33.88 -7.46 12.36
CA ASP A 136 -34.51 -7.88 13.62
C ASP A 136 -34.43 -6.77 14.67
N LEU A 137 -33.39 -5.92 14.62
CA LEU A 137 -33.16 -4.83 15.57
C LEU A 137 -33.83 -3.50 15.18
N ARG A 138 -34.00 -3.18 13.89
CA ARG A 138 -34.33 -1.82 13.41
C ARG A 138 -35.66 -1.26 13.93
N PHE A 139 -36.62 -2.12 14.25
CA PHE A 139 -37.94 -1.73 14.72
C PHE A 139 -38.35 -2.43 16.03
N GLU A 140 -37.40 -3.10 16.69
CA GLU A 140 -37.67 -3.72 17.99
C GLU A 140 -37.73 -2.64 19.07
N THR A 141 -38.78 -2.69 19.90
CA THR A 141 -39.04 -1.72 20.97
C THR A 141 -38.75 -2.31 22.34
N ARG A 142 -38.72 -3.64 22.46
CA ARG A 142 -38.44 -4.37 23.71
C ARG A 142 -36.94 -4.46 23.95
N MET A 143 -36.36 -3.37 24.45
CA MET A 143 -34.91 -3.25 24.66
C MET A 143 -34.32 -4.28 25.62
N ASP A 144 -35.13 -4.79 26.56
CA ASP A 144 -34.71 -5.73 27.59
C ASP A 144 -35.09 -7.19 27.26
N ALA A 145 -35.72 -7.43 26.10
CA ALA A 145 -35.95 -8.78 25.60
C ALA A 145 -34.62 -9.47 25.25
N ARG A 146 -34.58 -10.80 25.35
CA ARG A 146 -33.38 -11.57 25.02
C ARG A 146 -33.22 -11.70 23.51
N VAL A 147 -31.97 -11.73 23.05
CA VAL A 147 -31.61 -11.98 21.65
C VAL A 147 -32.21 -13.29 21.15
N SER A 148 -32.28 -14.32 21.99
CA SER A 148 -32.90 -15.61 21.65
C SER A 148 -34.38 -15.51 21.28
N GLU A 149 -35.09 -14.47 21.70
CA GLU A 149 -36.52 -14.27 21.41
C GLU A 149 -36.77 -13.63 20.03
N ILE A 150 -35.76 -12.96 19.46
CA ILE A 150 -35.88 -12.20 18.22
C ILE A 150 -35.00 -12.72 17.08
N MET A 151 -34.03 -13.59 17.39
CA MET A 151 -33.12 -14.14 16.39
C MET A 151 -33.82 -15.11 15.42
N THR A 152 -33.22 -15.31 14.25
CA THR A 152 -33.55 -16.49 13.42
C THR A 152 -32.91 -17.74 14.06
N PRO A 153 -33.69 -18.76 14.45
CA PRO A 153 -33.19 -19.94 15.16
C PRO A 153 -32.41 -20.89 14.25
N ALA A 154 -31.55 -21.72 14.84
CA ALA A 154 -30.69 -22.68 14.16
C ALA A 154 -31.41 -23.54 13.12
N GLU A 155 -32.63 -24.01 13.39
CA GLU A 155 -33.37 -24.87 12.44
C GLU A 155 -33.75 -24.16 11.14
N LYS A 156 -33.76 -22.82 11.13
CA LYS A 156 -34.08 -21.98 9.98
C LYS A 156 -32.86 -21.32 9.35
N LEU A 157 -31.66 -21.56 9.89
CA LEU A 157 -30.43 -21.00 9.34
C LEU A 157 -30.07 -21.67 8.03
N VAL A 158 -29.80 -20.83 7.03
CA VAL A 158 -29.07 -21.24 5.84
C VAL A 158 -27.58 -21.15 6.18
N THR A 159 -26.88 -22.28 6.07
CA THR A 159 -25.47 -22.40 6.43
C THR A 159 -24.68 -23.02 5.29
N VAL A 160 -23.36 -22.83 5.30
CA VAL A 160 -22.40 -23.57 4.47
C VAL A 160 -21.38 -24.27 5.36
N LYS A 161 -20.76 -25.32 4.82
CA LYS A 161 -19.67 -26.01 5.51
C LYS A 161 -18.37 -25.22 5.43
N ASP A 162 -17.50 -25.44 6.41
CA ASP A 162 -16.14 -24.91 6.36
C ASP A 162 -15.43 -25.40 5.08
N GLY A 163 -14.81 -24.47 4.35
CA GLY A 163 -14.24 -24.72 3.01
C GLY A 163 -15.19 -24.50 1.82
N ALA A 164 -16.46 -24.13 2.03
CA ALA A 164 -17.38 -23.79 0.94
C ALA A 164 -16.88 -22.61 0.10
N SER A 165 -17.22 -22.62 -1.19
CA SER A 165 -16.82 -21.57 -2.13
C SER A 165 -17.70 -20.32 -1.99
N THR A 166 -17.17 -19.18 -2.42
CA THR A 166 -17.93 -17.92 -2.51
C THR A 166 -19.13 -18.05 -3.46
N ASP A 167 -19.01 -18.85 -4.52
CA ASP A 167 -20.10 -19.10 -5.47
C ASP A 167 -21.24 -19.92 -4.86
N GLU A 168 -20.92 -20.93 -4.03
CA GLU A 168 -21.92 -21.70 -3.29
C GLU A 168 -22.69 -20.80 -2.32
N ALA A 169 -21.96 -19.99 -1.53
CA ALA A 169 -22.57 -19.02 -0.63
C ALA A 169 -23.44 -17.99 -1.38
N LYS A 170 -22.96 -17.50 -2.53
CA LYS A 170 -23.72 -16.58 -3.40
C LYS A 170 -25.01 -17.20 -3.92
N ALA A 171 -24.97 -18.47 -4.34
CA ALA A 171 -26.15 -19.19 -4.80
C ALA A 171 -27.19 -19.33 -3.68
N LEU A 172 -26.77 -19.66 -2.45
CA LEU A 172 -27.65 -19.73 -1.28
C LEU A 172 -28.21 -18.37 -0.89
N MET A 173 -27.38 -17.32 -0.85
CA MET A 173 -27.82 -15.95 -0.58
C MET A 173 -28.87 -15.48 -1.59
N HIS A 174 -28.67 -15.76 -2.88
CA HIS A 174 -29.63 -15.43 -3.93
C HIS A 174 -30.93 -16.22 -3.80
N LYS A 175 -30.84 -17.55 -3.64
CA LYS A 175 -32.00 -18.45 -3.51
C LYS A 175 -32.88 -18.09 -2.31
N HIS A 176 -32.26 -17.81 -1.16
CA HIS A 176 -32.96 -17.54 0.09
C HIS A 176 -33.12 -16.03 0.39
N LYS A 177 -32.67 -15.15 -0.51
CA LYS A 177 -32.70 -13.68 -0.38
C LYS A 177 -32.05 -13.18 0.91
N LEU A 178 -30.93 -13.78 1.28
CA LEU A 178 -30.17 -13.49 2.50
C LEU A 178 -28.97 -12.59 2.20
N GLU A 179 -28.62 -11.75 3.16
CA GLU A 179 -27.38 -10.96 3.11
C GLU A 179 -26.17 -11.68 3.72
N ARG A 180 -26.42 -12.78 4.42
CA ARG A 180 -25.42 -13.48 5.25
C ARG A 180 -25.68 -14.97 5.26
N VAL A 181 -24.59 -15.74 5.29
CA VAL A 181 -24.62 -17.19 5.45
C VAL A 181 -23.58 -17.57 6.49
N VAL A 182 -23.99 -18.35 7.49
CA VAL A 182 -23.11 -18.79 8.58
C VAL A 182 -22.30 -20.00 8.11
N VAL A 183 -20.99 -19.99 8.36
CA VAL A 183 -20.09 -21.10 8.06
C VAL A 183 -19.94 -21.96 9.32
N VAL A 184 -20.25 -23.25 9.22
CA VAL A 184 -20.22 -24.18 10.36
C VAL A 184 -19.47 -25.47 10.02
N ASN A 185 -18.97 -26.17 11.05
CA ASN A 185 -18.45 -27.53 10.89
C ASN A 185 -19.55 -28.60 11.07
N ASP A 186 -19.15 -29.88 11.17
CA ASP A 186 -20.08 -31.00 11.39
C ASP A 186 -20.73 -31.02 12.76
N ALA A 187 -20.10 -30.43 13.78
CA ALA A 187 -20.66 -30.27 15.12
C ALA A 187 -21.56 -29.02 15.25
N PHE A 188 -21.84 -28.32 14.14
CA PHE A 188 -22.59 -27.05 14.11
C PHE A 188 -21.94 -25.93 14.94
N GLU A 189 -20.61 -25.98 15.07
CA GLU A 189 -19.82 -24.91 15.66
C GLU A 189 -19.51 -23.82 14.63
N LEU A 190 -19.41 -22.58 15.09
CA LEU A 190 -19.13 -21.43 14.23
C LEU A 190 -17.69 -21.51 13.67
N ARG A 191 -17.57 -21.48 12.35
CA ARG A 191 -16.29 -21.42 11.62
C ARG A 191 -16.13 -20.12 10.83
N GLY A 192 -17.21 -19.38 10.65
CA GLY A 192 -17.15 -18.05 10.07
C GLY A 192 -18.51 -17.50 9.61
N LEU A 193 -18.46 -16.39 8.90
CA LEU A 193 -19.61 -15.70 8.33
C LEU A 193 -19.25 -15.18 6.94
N MET A 194 -20.08 -15.45 5.95
CA MET A 194 -19.97 -14.86 4.61
C MET A 194 -21.08 -13.83 4.43
N THR A 195 -20.76 -12.69 3.82
CA THR A 195 -21.72 -11.60 3.61
C THR A 195 -21.82 -11.20 2.14
N THR A 196 -23.00 -10.75 1.70
CA THR A 196 -23.18 -10.20 0.35
C THR A 196 -22.29 -8.97 0.12
N LYS A 197 -22.05 -8.17 1.16
CA LYS A 197 -21.14 -7.01 1.09
C LYS A 197 -19.73 -7.44 0.72
N ASP A 198 -19.17 -8.46 1.36
CA ASP A 198 -17.82 -8.95 1.08
C ASP A 198 -17.71 -9.59 -0.31
N ILE A 199 -18.70 -10.40 -0.69
CA ILE A 199 -18.76 -11.00 -2.03
C ILE A 199 -18.86 -9.92 -3.12
N THR A 200 -19.69 -8.88 -2.90
CA THR A 200 -19.86 -7.79 -3.86
C THR A 200 -18.57 -7.00 -4.04
N LYS A 201 -17.90 -6.65 -2.93
CA LYS A 201 -16.59 -6.00 -2.98
C LYS A 201 -15.57 -6.84 -3.76
N GLN A 202 -15.54 -8.15 -3.54
CA GLN A 202 -14.65 -9.05 -4.28
C GLN A 202 -14.91 -9.03 -5.79
N THR A 203 -16.18 -9.00 -6.21
CA THR A 203 -16.54 -8.93 -7.62
C THR A 203 -16.33 -7.56 -8.26
N SER A 204 -16.43 -6.46 -7.50
CA SER A 204 -16.21 -5.11 -8.00
C SER A 204 -14.75 -4.79 -8.28
N PHE A 205 -13.83 -5.49 -7.60
CA PHE A 205 -12.39 -5.30 -7.71
C PHE A 205 -11.70 -6.62 -8.09
N PRO A 206 -11.80 -7.05 -9.37
CA PRO A 206 -11.23 -8.31 -9.83
C PRO A 206 -9.69 -8.32 -9.79
N ASN A 207 -9.06 -7.15 -9.94
CA ASN A 207 -7.61 -6.99 -9.92
C ASN A 207 -7.04 -6.72 -8.53
N ALA A 208 -7.83 -6.75 -7.46
CA ALA A 208 -7.35 -6.40 -6.13
C ALA A 208 -6.17 -7.29 -5.69
N ALA A 209 -5.18 -6.68 -5.04
CA ALA A 209 -4.06 -7.37 -4.42
C ALA A 209 -4.54 -8.05 -3.14
N ARG A 210 -4.80 -9.35 -3.23
CA ARG A 210 -5.25 -10.19 -2.11
C ARG A 210 -4.17 -11.19 -1.69
N ASP A 211 -4.15 -11.52 -0.41
CA ASP A 211 -3.41 -12.65 0.12
C ASP A 211 -4.13 -13.98 -0.16
N ALA A 212 -3.51 -15.10 0.23
CA ALA A 212 -4.08 -16.44 0.04
C ALA A 212 -5.40 -16.66 0.80
N GLN A 213 -5.74 -15.79 1.77
CA GLN A 213 -6.99 -15.82 2.53
C GLN A 213 -8.07 -14.91 1.91
N GLY A 214 -7.76 -14.24 0.80
CA GLY A 214 -8.66 -13.31 0.12
C GLY A 214 -8.77 -11.94 0.80
N LYS A 215 -7.87 -11.61 1.75
CA LYS A 215 -7.81 -10.28 2.39
C LYS A 215 -6.93 -9.36 1.57
N LEU A 216 -7.24 -8.06 1.58
CA LEU A 216 -6.39 -7.05 0.92
C LEU A 216 -4.98 -7.07 1.50
N ARG A 217 -3.98 -6.88 0.63
CA ARG A 217 -2.58 -6.78 1.04
C ARG A 217 -2.25 -5.40 1.58
N VAL A 218 -1.37 -5.36 2.58
CA VAL A 218 -0.88 -4.11 3.17
C VAL A 218 0.54 -4.30 3.70
N GLY A 219 1.38 -3.28 3.49
CA GLY A 219 2.70 -3.21 4.11
C GLY A 219 2.75 -2.18 5.23
N ALA A 220 3.82 -2.19 6.01
CA ALA A 220 4.08 -1.18 7.03
C ALA A 220 5.56 -0.85 7.11
N ALA A 221 5.87 0.43 7.33
CA ALA A 221 7.25 0.87 7.58
C ALA A 221 7.63 0.66 9.05
N VAL A 222 8.88 0.33 9.30
CA VAL A 222 9.48 0.23 10.63
C VAL A 222 10.84 0.92 10.64
N GLY A 223 11.23 1.43 11.81
CA GLY A 223 12.55 2.01 12.02
C GLY A 223 13.60 0.97 12.36
N PHE A 224 14.68 1.42 13.00
CA PHE A 224 15.70 0.54 13.57
C PHE A 224 15.97 0.79 15.06
N GLY A 225 15.34 1.81 15.67
CA GLY A 225 15.48 2.16 17.09
C GLY A 225 14.79 1.19 18.06
N ASP A 226 14.86 1.49 19.35
CA ASP A 226 14.53 0.56 20.45
C ASP A 226 13.06 0.10 20.50
N ASP A 227 12.10 0.92 20.02
CA ASP A 227 10.66 0.57 19.98
C ASP A 227 10.29 -0.36 18.82
N THR A 228 11.25 -0.65 17.94
CA THR A 228 10.99 -1.36 16.67
C THR A 228 10.51 -2.79 16.89
N GLU A 229 10.99 -3.49 17.93
CA GLU A 229 10.66 -4.91 18.15
C GLU A 229 9.19 -5.10 18.53
N GLN A 230 8.72 -4.32 19.51
CA GLN A 230 7.31 -4.29 19.90
C GLN A 230 6.42 -3.89 18.71
N ARG A 231 6.86 -2.91 17.92
CA ARG A 231 6.14 -2.48 16.72
C ARG A 231 6.02 -3.60 15.69
N VAL A 232 7.12 -4.28 15.37
CA VAL A 232 7.10 -5.42 14.45
C VAL A 232 6.16 -6.49 14.98
N GLU A 233 6.25 -6.86 16.26
CA GLU A 233 5.37 -7.88 16.85
C GLU A 233 3.88 -7.53 16.68
N LEU A 234 3.50 -6.29 16.99
CA LEU A 234 2.11 -5.83 16.84
C LEU A 234 1.64 -5.82 15.39
N LEU A 235 2.50 -5.45 14.44
CA LEU A 235 2.19 -5.45 13.01
C LEU A 235 2.02 -6.88 12.46
N VAL A 236 2.89 -7.81 12.88
CA VAL A 236 2.78 -9.23 12.51
C VAL A 236 1.49 -9.83 13.07
N ARG A 237 1.16 -9.56 14.33
CA ARG A 237 -0.12 -9.97 14.94
C ARG A 237 -1.34 -9.38 14.20
N ALA A 238 -1.22 -8.15 13.69
CA ALA A 238 -2.26 -7.52 12.87
C ALA A 238 -2.40 -8.13 11.46
N GLY A 239 -1.43 -8.95 11.03
CA GLY A 239 -1.43 -9.65 9.75
C GLY A 239 -0.84 -8.82 8.59
N VAL A 240 0.18 -7.99 8.86
CA VAL A 240 0.92 -7.28 7.82
C VAL A 240 1.54 -8.26 6.81
N ASP A 241 1.51 -7.92 5.52
CA ASP A 241 2.08 -8.77 4.46
C ASP A 241 3.58 -8.53 4.28
N ALA A 242 4.02 -7.27 4.32
CA ALA A 242 5.41 -6.87 4.18
C ALA A 242 5.82 -5.78 5.17
N LEU A 243 7.04 -5.91 5.70
CA LEU A 243 7.68 -4.90 6.54
C LEU A 243 8.78 -4.20 5.76
N ILE A 244 8.76 -2.86 5.75
CA ILE A 244 9.82 -2.05 5.15
C ILE A 244 10.67 -1.45 6.25
N VAL A 245 11.93 -1.88 6.38
CA VAL A 245 12.91 -1.19 7.22
C VAL A 245 13.29 0.09 6.49
N ASP A 246 12.67 1.21 6.89
CA ASP A 246 12.65 2.48 6.14
C ASP A 246 13.61 3.50 6.77
N THR A 247 14.75 3.69 6.14
CA THR A 247 15.82 4.62 6.54
C THR A 247 16.26 5.50 5.36
N ALA A 248 16.90 6.65 5.64
CA ALA A 248 17.58 7.43 4.63
C ALA A 248 18.84 6.73 4.07
N HIS A 249 19.48 5.86 4.87
CA HIS A 249 20.70 5.13 4.47
C HIS A 249 20.63 3.64 4.79
N GLY A 250 20.10 2.86 3.84
CA GLY A 250 19.87 1.41 3.98
C GLY A 250 21.13 0.55 4.03
N HIS A 251 22.30 1.10 3.69
CA HIS A 251 23.59 0.40 3.74
C HIS A 251 24.33 0.62 5.06
N SER A 252 23.60 0.80 6.15
CA SER A 252 24.16 0.95 7.50
C SER A 252 24.05 -0.36 8.29
N ALA A 253 25.01 -0.61 9.19
CA ALA A 253 25.07 -1.85 9.96
C ALA A 253 23.78 -2.14 10.72
N GLY A 254 23.23 -1.15 11.44
CA GLY A 254 21.99 -1.31 12.19
C GLY A 254 20.78 -1.66 11.33
N VAL A 255 20.74 -1.22 10.06
CA VAL A 255 19.67 -1.58 9.13
C VAL A 255 19.83 -3.02 8.64
N LEU A 256 21.06 -3.42 8.27
CA LEU A 256 21.35 -4.81 7.88
C LEU A 256 21.03 -5.78 9.03
N GLU A 257 21.40 -5.43 10.26
CA GLU A 257 21.08 -6.19 11.47
C GLU A 257 19.56 -6.27 11.68
N ARG A 258 18.84 -5.15 11.51
CA ARG A 258 17.39 -5.14 11.65
C ARG A 258 16.68 -6.00 10.60
N VAL A 259 17.11 -5.95 9.33
CA VAL A 259 16.58 -6.84 8.28
C VAL A 259 16.80 -8.30 8.67
N ARG A 260 18.01 -8.66 9.09
CA ARG A 260 18.36 -10.02 9.52
C ARG A 260 17.53 -10.46 10.73
N TRP A 261 17.32 -9.57 11.69
CA TRP A 261 16.50 -9.84 12.87
C TRP A 261 15.04 -10.10 12.50
N VAL A 262 14.43 -9.26 11.64
CA VAL A 262 13.04 -9.47 11.18
C VAL A 262 12.93 -10.81 10.47
N LYS A 263 13.84 -11.10 9.54
CA LYS A 263 13.82 -12.36 8.77
C LYS A 263 13.97 -13.60 9.65
N SER A 264 14.79 -13.52 10.70
CA SER A 264 15.04 -14.63 11.63
C SER A 264 13.87 -14.88 12.57
N ASN A 265 13.24 -13.82 13.10
CA ASN A 265 12.16 -13.93 14.08
C ASN A 265 10.78 -14.12 13.46
N TYR A 266 10.57 -13.60 12.24
CA TYR A 266 9.29 -13.64 11.54
C TYR A 266 9.46 -14.13 10.08
N PRO A 267 9.90 -15.38 9.86
CA PRO A 267 10.27 -15.88 8.54
C PRO A 267 9.12 -15.92 7.52
N ASN A 268 7.88 -15.86 8.00
CA ASN A 268 6.66 -15.87 7.17
C ASN A 268 6.24 -14.48 6.68
N VAL A 269 6.94 -13.42 7.09
CA VAL A 269 6.67 -12.04 6.67
C VAL A 269 7.80 -11.59 5.77
N ASP A 270 7.47 -11.03 4.61
CA ASP A 270 8.48 -10.53 3.70
C ASP A 270 9.07 -9.22 4.25
N VAL A 271 10.40 -9.12 4.23
CA VAL A 271 11.11 -7.92 4.69
C VAL A 271 11.78 -7.21 3.53
N ILE A 272 11.57 -5.90 3.45
CA ILE A 272 12.10 -5.03 2.40
C ILE A 272 13.06 -4.04 3.04
N GLY A 273 14.26 -3.93 2.49
CA GLY A 273 15.28 -3.00 2.99
C GLY A 273 15.46 -1.78 2.09
N GLY A 274 15.60 -0.59 2.68
CA GLY A 274 15.97 0.61 1.93
C GLY A 274 16.02 1.89 2.79
N ASN A 275 16.39 3.04 2.25
CA ASN A 275 16.68 3.26 0.83
C ASN A 275 18.15 3.03 0.48
N ILE A 276 18.38 2.53 -0.72
CA ILE A 276 19.72 2.35 -1.30
C ILE A 276 19.80 3.02 -2.67
N ALA A 277 21.01 3.18 -3.20
CA ALA A 277 21.24 3.72 -4.54
C ALA A 277 22.41 3.07 -5.28
N THR A 278 22.94 1.96 -4.74
CA THR A 278 24.14 1.28 -5.27
C THR A 278 23.96 -0.23 -5.22
N GLY A 279 24.59 -0.93 -6.17
CA GLY A 279 24.57 -2.40 -6.23
C GLY A 279 25.17 -3.08 -5.00
N ALA A 280 26.25 -2.50 -4.43
CA ALA A 280 26.87 -3.04 -3.22
C ALA A 280 25.90 -3.04 -2.02
N ALA A 281 25.14 -1.95 -1.86
CA ALA A 281 24.11 -1.87 -0.82
C ALA A 281 22.97 -2.86 -1.03
N ALA A 282 22.59 -3.10 -2.30
CA ALA A 282 21.59 -4.09 -2.66
C ALA A 282 22.03 -5.50 -2.26
N LEU A 283 23.25 -5.89 -2.64
CA LEU A 283 23.80 -7.21 -2.31
C LEU A 283 23.90 -7.42 -0.80
N ALA A 284 24.34 -6.40 -0.05
CA ALA A 284 24.39 -6.47 1.42
C ALA A 284 23.01 -6.69 2.05
N LEU A 285 21.96 -6.05 1.52
CA LEU A 285 20.58 -6.27 1.97
C LEU A 285 20.08 -7.67 1.64
N VAL A 286 20.38 -8.19 0.44
CA VAL A 286 20.03 -9.58 0.08
C VAL A 286 20.73 -10.58 0.98
N GLU A 287 22.02 -10.38 1.27
CA GLU A 287 22.78 -11.20 2.21
C GLU A 287 22.21 -11.14 3.63
N ALA A 288 21.70 -9.98 4.05
CA ALA A 288 20.99 -9.83 5.32
C ALA A 288 19.63 -10.53 5.36
N GLY A 289 19.09 -10.96 4.21
CA GLY A 289 17.84 -11.71 4.11
C GLY A 289 16.65 -10.91 3.56
N ALA A 290 16.89 -9.77 2.91
CA ALA A 290 15.83 -8.99 2.28
C ALA A 290 15.11 -9.77 1.16
N ASP A 291 13.78 -9.75 1.19
CA ASP A 291 12.90 -10.31 0.15
C ASP A 291 12.58 -9.30 -0.96
N GLY A 292 12.92 -8.03 -0.75
CA GLY A 292 12.83 -6.93 -1.73
C GLY A 292 13.74 -5.77 -1.32
N VAL A 293 14.09 -4.89 -2.25
CA VAL A 293 14.87 -3.68 -1.94
C VAL A 293 14.17 -2.40 -2.42
N LYS A 294 14.33 -1.31 -1.67
CA LYS A 294 13.79 0.01 -2.02
C LYS A 294 14.90 0.98 -2.42
N VAL A 295 14.79 1.54 -3.62
CA VAL A 295 15.85 2.28 -4.31
C VAL A 295 15.47 3.75 -4.49
N GLY A 296 16.34 4.63 -4.02
CA GLY A 296 16.25 6.07 -4.25
C GLY A 296 16.74 6.90 -3.08
N ILE A 297 17.81 7.67 -3.28
CA ILE A 297 18.33 8.61 -2.28
C ILE A 297 18.24 10.03 -2.83
N GLY A 298 17.35 10.81 -2.21
CA GLY A 298 17.04 12.19 -2.57
C GLY A 298 16.28 12.51 -3.87
N PRO A 299 15.64 11.57 -4.61
CA PRO A 299 14.88 11.93 -5.81
C PRO A 299 13.49 12.51 -5.50
N GLY A 300 13.01 12.39 -4.27
CA GLY A 300 11.65 12.81 -3.89
C GLY A 300 11.47 14.33 -4.01
N SER A 301 10.29 14.77 -4.46
CA SER A 301 9.97 16.18 -4.73
C SER A 301 10.09 17.12 -3.53
N ILE A 302 10.10 16.58 -2.31
CA ILE A 302 10.17 17.31 -1.05
C ILE A 302 11.40 16.94 -0.22
N CYS A 303 12.33 16.18 -0.81
CA CYS A 303 13.55 15.74 -0.15
C CYS A 303 14.69 16.69 -0.51
N THR A 304 15.43 17.12 0.50
CA THR A 304 16.57 18.03 0.34
C THR A 304 17.90 17.35 0.66
N THR A 305 17.95 16.03 0.90
CA THR A 305 19.16 15.24 1.18
C THR A 305 20.31 15.54 0.20
N ARG A 306 20.03 15.64 -1.11
CA ARG A 306 21.06 15.94 -2.13
C ARG A 306 21.65 17.35 -1.98
N ILE A 307 20.88 18.29 -1.45
CA ILE A 307 21.28 19.68 -1.28
C ILE A 307 21.96 19.87 0.08
N VAL A 308 21.36 19.35 1.15
CA VAL A 308 21.81 19.55 2.53
C VAL A 308 23.00 18.66 2.86
N ALA A 309 22.94 17.38 2.52
CA ALA A 309 24.02 16.41 2.80
C ALA A 309 24.99 16.23 1.62
N GLY A 310 24.60 16.64 0.41
CA GLY A 310 25.41 16.42 -0.80
C GLY A 310 25.42 14.97 -1.30
N VAL A 311 24.49 14.13 -0.83
CA VAL A 311 24.47 12.68 -1.11
C VAL A 311 23.26 12.29 -1.97
N GLY A 312 23.50 11.49 -3.01
CA GLY A 312 22.44 10.88 -3.81
C GLY A 312 22.95 10.38 -5.17
N VAL A 313 22.08 9.69 -5.91
CA VAL A 313 22.35 9.21 -7.28
C VAL A 313 21.12 9.48 -8.14
N PRO A 314 21.25 10.04 -9.36
CA PRO A 314 20.14 10.19 -10.30
C PRO A 314 19.34 8.89 -10.48
N GLN A 315 18.00 9.00 -10.50
CA GLN A 315 17.13 7.88 -10.15
C GLN A 315 17.16 6.73 -11.17
N ILE A 316 17.25 7.02 -12.47
CA ILE A 316 17.35 5.99 -13.50
C ILE A 316 18.64 5.19 -13.32
N THR A 317 19.77 5.86 -13.15
CA THR A 317 21.06 5.20 -12.88
C THR A 317 21.06 4.44 -11.55
N ALA A 318 20.38 4.94 -10.52
CA ALA A 318 20.27 4.24 -9.24
C ALA A 318 19.50 2.91 -9.38
N ILE A 319 18.40 2.91 -10.14
CA ILE A 319 17.60 1.71 -10.44
C ILE A 319 18.46 0.73 -11.24
N ASP A 320 19.04 1.15 -12.36
CA ASP A 320 19.86 0.29 -13.23
C ASP A 320 21.04 -0.35 -12.48
N ASN A 321 21.77 0.43 -11.67
CA ASN A 321 22.89 -0.08 -10.86
C ASN A 321 22.44 -1.19 -9.88
N VAL A 322 21.27 -1.02 -9.25
CA VAL A 322 20.76 -1.99 -8.29
C VAL A 322 20.23 -3.23 -9.01
N VAL A 323 19.44 -3.06 -10.06
CA VAL A 323 18.89 -4.17 -10.86
C VAL A 323 20.02 -5.01 -11.44
N THR A 324 21.03 -4.37 -12.04
CA THR A 324 22.20 -5.05 -12.60
C THR A 324 22.94 -5.88 -11.55
N ALA A 325 23.13 -5.34 -10.33
CA ALA A 325 23.78 -6.08 -9.25
C ALA A 325 22.92 -7.25 -8.71
N LEU A 326 21.59 -7.13 -8.79
CA LEU A 326 20.65 -8.15 -8.30
C LEU A 326 20.25 -9.20 -9.34
N LYS A 327 20.79 -9.14 -10.57
CA LYS A 327 20.54 -10.14 -11.61
C LYS A 327 20.79 -11.56 -11.08
N GLY A 328 19.83 -12.45 -11.29
CA GLY A 328 19.88 -13.85 -10.85
C GLY A 328 19.57 -14.09 -9.36
N THR A 329 19.43 -13.04 -8.53
CA THR A 329 19.10 -13.22 -7.11
C THR A 329 17.61 -13.51 -6.87
N GLY A 330 16.75 -13.07 -7.79
CA GLY A 330 15.28 -13.14 -7.67
C GLY A 330 14.67 -12.17 -6.66
N VAL A 331 15.42 -11.16 -6.20
CA VAL A 331 14.93 -10.09 -5.32
C VAL A 331 14.36 -8.93 -6.14
N PRO A 332 13.07 -8.59 -5.97
CA PRO A 332 12.46 -7.45 -6.65
C PRO A 332 12.98 -6.08 -6.17
N VAL A 333 12.90 -5.11 -7.07
CA VAL A 333 13.33 -3.72 -6.88
C VAL A 333 12.14 -2.77 -6.89
N ILE A 334 12.04 -1.93 -5.85
CA ILE A 334 11.05 -0.86 -5.75
C ILE A 334 11.74 0.49 -6.00
N ALA A 335 11.40 1.18 -7.08
CA ALA A 335 11.85 2.54 -7.33
C ALA A 335 11.04 3.54 -6.48
N ASP A 336 11.69 4.30 -5.59
CA ASP A 336 11.05 5.22 -4.65
C ASP A 336 11.44 6.69 -4.91
N GLY A 337 10.45 7.47 -5.34
CA GLY A 337 10.57 8.93 -5.54
C GLY A 337 10.97 9.37 -6.94
N GLY A 338 10.79 10.67 -7.21
CA GLY A 338 11.12 11.33 -8.49
C GLY A 338 10.07 11.21 -9.59
N VAL A 339 9.07 10.34 -9.44
CA VAL A 339 8.00 10.13 -10.42
C VAL A 339 6.94 11.22 -10.32
N ARG A 340 6.76 11.97 -11.41
CA ARG A 340 5.74 13.04 -11.54
C ARG A 340 4.63 12.63 -12.49
N TYR A 341 5.01 12.02 -13.62
CA TYR A 341 4.10 11.63 -14.69
C TYR A 341 4.08 10.10 -14.87
N SER A 342 3.04 9.58 -15.54
CA SER A 342 2.96 8.16 -15.87
C SER A 342 4.08 7.69 -16.81
N GLY A 343 4.69 8.61 -17.58
CA GLY A 343 5.91 8.34 -18.34
C GLY A 343 7.12 8.06 -17.45
N ASP A 344 7.26 8.73 -16.30
CA ASP A 344 8.36 8.46 -15.36
C ASP A 344 8.19 7.07 -14.71
N LEU A 345 6.95 6.68 -14.43
CA LEU A 345 6.61 5.31 -14.03
C LEU A 345 7.06 4.30 -15.09
N ALA A 346 6.71 4.52 -16.35
CA ALA A 346 7.12 3.63 -17.44
C ALA A 346 8.64 3.53 -17.59
N LYS A 347 9.35 4.66 -17.48
CA LYS A 347 10.82 4.71 -17.50
C LYS A 347 11.44 3.97 -16.30
N ALA A 348 10.86 4.09 -15.10
CA ALA A 348 11.35 3.35 -13.93
C ALA A 348 11.20 1.82 -14.11
N ILE A 349 10.07 1.38 -14.67
CA ILE A 349 9.83 -0.04 -14.98
C ILE A 349 10.80 -0.53 -16.06
N ALA A 350 10.95 0.21 -17.16
CA ALA A 350 11.88 -0.14 -18.23
C ALA A 350 13.35 -0.14 -17.77
N ALA A 351 13.71 0.67 -16.78
CA ALA A 351 15.04 0.65 -16.14
C ALA A 351 15.26 -0.59 -15.24
N GLY A 352 14.24 -1.43 -15.06
CA GLY A 352 14.35 -2.71 -14.34
C GLY A 352 13.62 -2.78 -13.00
N ALA A 353 12.94 -1.71 -12.56
CA ALA A 353 12.15 -1.80 -11.33
C ALA A 353 10.91 -2.69 -11.52
N ASP A 354 10.56 -3.48 -10.51
CA ASP A 354 9.34 -4.30 -10.50
C ASP A 354 8.12 -3.47 -10.08
N CYS A 355 8.33 -2.55 -9.14
CA CYS A 355 7.31 -1.70 -8.56
C CYS A 355 7.82 -0.26 -8.43
N VAL A 356 6.89 0.69 -8.40
CA VAL A 356 7.22 2.11 -8.19
C VAL A 356 6.45 2.66 -7.00
N MET A 357 7.19 3.16 -6.01
CA MET A 357 6.67 3.84 -4.83
C MET A 357 6.56 5.35 -5.09
N MET A 358 5.36 5.89 -4.85
CA MET A 358 5.06 7.30 -5.08
C MET A 358 4.43 7.96 -3.85
N GLY A 359 4.89 9.18 -3.54
CA GLY A 359 4.30 10.05 -2.53
C GLY A 359 3.41 11.13 -3.15
N GLY A 360 4.03 12.10 -3.83
CA GLY A 360 3.34 13.30 -4.34
C GLY A 360 2.22 13.01 -5.36
N ALA A 361 2.29 11.89 -6.08
CA ALA A 361 1.21 11.43 -6.94
C ALA A 361 -0.11 11.25 -6.14
N PHE A 362 -0.01 10.72 -4.93
CA PHE A 362 -1.14 10.31 -4.09
C PHE A 362 -1.50 11.29 -2.97
N ALA A 363 -0.57 12.13 -2.51
CA ALA A 363 -0.79 13.03 -1.37
C ALA A 363 -2.02 13.96 -1.51
N GLY A 364 -2.32 14.40 -2.75
CA GLY A 364 -3.45 15.29 -3.05
C GLY A 364 -4.82 14.61 -3.11
N THR A 365 -4.91 13.31 -2.82
CA THR A 365 -6.14 12.53 -2.99
C THR A 365 -7.03 12.52 -1.75
N GLU A 366 -8.31 12.18 -1.93
CA GLU A 366 -9.32 12.08 -0.88
C GLU A 366 -8.99 11.06 0.21
N GLU A 367 -8.36 9.96 -0.19
CA GLU A 367 -8.05 8.81 0.65
C GLU A 367 -6.74 8.98 1.41
N ALA A 368 -5.82 9.82 0.90
CA ALA A 368 -4.61 10.17 1.61
C ALA A 368 -4.95 10.88 2.94
N PRO A 369 -4.14 10.72 3.99
CA PRO A 369 -4.21 11.56 5.18
C PRO A 369 -3.77 12.99 4.83
N GLY A 370 -3.94 13.93 5.76
CA GLY A 370 -3.61 15.35 5.56
C GLY A 370 -4.83 16.25 5.39
N GLU A 371 -4.66 17.50 5.80
CA GLU A 371 -5.73 18.49 5.86
C GLU A 371 -6.00 19.09 4.47
N VAL A 372 -7.27 19.36 4.20
CA VAL A 372 -7.71 20.07 3.01
C VAL A 372 -7.62 21.57 3.31
N ILE A 373 -6.85 22.29 2.50
CA ILE A 373 -6.57 23.72 2.66
C ILE A 373 -7.20 24.48 1.49
N LEU A 374 -7.96 25.53 1.77
CA LEU A 374 -8.44 26.46 0.74
C LEU A 374 -7.44 27.61 0.61
N TYR A 375 -6.81 27.74 -0.55
CA TYR A 375 -5.84 28.81 -0.83
C TYR A 375 -6.13 29.44 -2.19
N GLN A 376 -6.33 30.76 -2.21
CA GLN A 376 -6.64 31.54 -3.42
C GLN A 376 -7.80 30.94 -4.26
N GLY A 377 -8.85 30.46 -3.58
CA GLY A 377 -10.03 29.86 -4.22
C GLY A 377 -9.81 28.47 -4.82
N ARG A 378 -8.64 27.85 -4.59
CA ARG A 378 -8.34 26.48 -5.00
C ARG A 378 -8.12 25.59 -3.78
N THR A 379 -8.47 24.32 -3.93
CA THR A 379 -8.32 23.32 -2.89
C THR A 379 -6.96 22.62 -3.00
N PHE A 380 -6.24 22.58 -1.89
CA PHE A 380 -4.96 21.90 -1.74
C PHE A 380 -5.03 20.90 -0.59
N LYS A 381 -4.00 20.05 -0.50
CA LYS A 381 -3.74 19.22 0.66
C LYS A 381 -2.33 19.43 1.19
N SER A 382 -2.17 19.36 2.51
CA SER A 382 -0.85 19.39 3.13
C SER A 382 -0.01 18.18 2.72
N TYR A 383 1.26 18.42 2.41
CA TYR A 383 2.21 17.40 1.99
C TYR A 383 3.61 17.71 2.54
N ARG A 384 4.25 16.75 3.20
CA ARG A 384 5.55 16.97 3.84
C ARG A 384 6.47 15.77 3.77
N GLY A 385 7.77 16.06 3.74
CA GLY A 385 8.83 15.06 3.70
C GLY A 385 9.03 14.45 5.06
N MET A 386 9.39 13.17 5.12
CA MET A 386 9.72 12.55 6.41
C MET A 386 10.94 13.21 7.08
N GLY A 387 11.77 13.92 6.31
CA GLY A 387 12.89 14.73 6.80
C GLY A 387 12.54 16.18 7.10
N SER A 388 11.26 16.58 7.01
CA SER A 388 10.83 17.91 7.46
C SER A 388 10.85 18.00 8.98
N MET A 389 11.01 19.21 9.50
CA MET A 389 10.96 19.46 10.95
C MET A 389 9.68 18.91 11.59
N GLY A 390 8.51 19.15 10.98
CA GLY A 390 7.24 18.74 11.53
C GLY A 390 7.00 17.22 11.45
N ALA A 391 7.59 16.52 10.49
CA ALA A 391 7.54 15.06 10.43
C ALA A 391 8.52 14.43 11.43
N MET A 392 9.77 14.93 11.49
CA MET A 392 10.79 14.43 12.40
C MET A 392 10.38 14.59 13.86
N ALA A 393 9.77 15.71 14.21
CA ALA A 393 9.21 15.96 15.55
C ALA A 393 8.08 14.99 15.95
N LYS A 394 7.48 14.27 14.98
CA LYS A 394 6.41 13.28 15.19
C LYS A 394 6.87 11.82 15.03
N GLY A 395 8.19 11.57 14.96
CA GLY A 395 8.72 10.21 15.04
C GLY A 395 9.47 9.70 13.80
N SER A 396 9.82 10.57 12.84
CA SER A 396 10.69 10.18 11.72
C SER A 396 12.14 10.60 11.87
N ALA A 397 12.55 11.12 13.03
CA ALA A 397 13.92 11.57 13.26
C ALA A 397 14.96 10.43 13.17
N ASP A 398 14.60 9.22 13.63
CA ASP A 398 15.46 8.03 13.57
C ASP A 398 15.81 7.65 12.11
N ARG A 399 14.88 7.88 11.17
CA ARG A 399 15.10 7.67 9.72
C ARG A 399 16.32 8.45 9.19
N TYR A 400 16.64 9.58 9.82
CA TYR A 400 17.75 10.47 9.46
C TYR A 400 18.89 10.44 10.48
N PHE A 401 18.92 9.43 11.36
CA PHE A 401 19.96 9.24 12.39
C PHE A 401 20.06 10.43 13.38
N GLN A 402 18.94 11.11 13.63
CA GLN A 402 18.84 12.27 14.52
C GLN A 402 17.96 12.00 15.73
N ASP A 403 18.00 10.76 16.24
CA ASP A 403 17.13 10.35 17.36
C ASP A 403 17.35 11.25 18.59
N THR A 404 16.25 11.58 19.25
CA THR A 404 16.19 12.51 20.39
C THR A 404 16.57 11.84 21.71
N SER A 405 16.84 10.53 21.70
CA SER A 405 16.84 9.66 22.89
C SER A 405 18.18 9.42 23.59
N ALA A 406 19.31 10.01 23.15
CA ALA A 406 20.56 9.92 23.95
C ALA A 406 21.47 11.16 23.93
N ASN A 407 21.49 11.95 22.84
CA ASN A 407 22.49 13.04 22.69
C ASN A 407 21.91 14.41 22.30
N ASN A 408 20.59 14.56 22.15
CA ASN A 408 20.00 15.86 21.80
C ASN A 408 18.50 15.94 22.18
N PRO A 409 18.16 16.27 23.45
CA PRO A 409 16.76 16.37 23.90
C PRO A 409 16.01 17.59 23.31
N ASN A 410 16.65 18.36 22.43
CA ASN A 410 16.12 19.61 21.93
C ASN A 410 15.78 19.50 20.44
N THR A 411 14.48 19.40 20.14
CA THR A 411 13.94 19.41 18.76
C THR A 411 14.35 20.66 17.95
N SER A 412 14.85 21.70 18.63
CA SER A 412 15.43 22.90 18.02
C SER A 412 16.77 22.69 17.31
N LYS A 413 17.44 21.54 17.48
CA LYS A 413 18.74 21.23 16.87
C LYS A 413 18.67 20.12 15.80
N LEU A 414 17.51 19.94 15.16
CA LEU A 414 17.39 19.02 14.03
C LEU A 414 17.90 19.69 12.74
N VAL A 415 18.55 18.90 11.87
CA VAL A 415 19.00 19.28 10.53
C VAL A 415 18.05 18.62 9.52
N PRO A 416 17.04 19.34 9.02
CA PRO A 416 16.02 18.73 8.17
C PRO A 416 16.56 18.39 6.77
N GLU A 417 16.22 17.21 6.30
CA GLU A 417 16.49 16.72 4.94
C GLU A 417 15.21 16.66 4.07
N GLY A 418 14.20 17.42 4.45
CA GLY A 418 12.98 17.63 3.69
C GLY A 418 12.26 18.92 4.04
N ILE A 419 11.25 19.24 3.23
CA ILE A 419 10.42 20.43 3.39
C ILE A 419 8.95 20.05 3.63
N GLU A 420 8.16 21.06 3.98
CA GLU A 420 6.70 20.99 4.01
C GLU A 420 6.12 21.90 2.93
N GLY A 421 5.05 21.46 2.30
CA GLY A 421 4.38 22.19 1.25
C GLY A 421 2.92 21.76 1.11
N GLN A 422 2.33 22.13 -0.01
CA GLN A 422 0.96 21.77 -0.36
C GLN A 422 0.91 21.28 -1.80
N VAL A 423 0.05 20.30 -2.05
CA VAL A 423 -0.21 19.79 -3.39
C VAL A 423 -1.66 20.06 -3.78
N PRO A 424 -1.96 20.32 -5.06
CA PRO A 424 -3.35 20.51 -5.47
C PRO A 424 -4.20 19.29 -5.14
N TYR A 425 -5.47 19.52 -4.80
CA TYR A 425 -6.44 18.44 -4.63
C TYR A 425 -6.67 17.72 -5.96
N LYS A 426 -6.69 16.38 -5.92
CA LYS A 426 -6.75 15.49 -7.09
C LYS A 426 -8.04 14.66 -7.17
N GLY A 427 -8.95 14.78 -6.19
CA GLY A 427 -10.11 13.91 -6.06
C GLY A 427 -9.71 12.50 -5.59
N SER A 428 -10.48 11.48 -5.97
CA SER A 428 -10.21 10.09 -5.58
C SER A 428 -8.91 9.54 -6.18
N VAL A 429 -8.17 8.79 -5.37
CA VAL A 429 -6.95 8.06 -5.76
C VAL A 429 -7.19 7.08 -6.91
N VAL A 430 -8.40 6.52 -7.03
CA VAL A 430 -8.77 5.58 -8.10
C VAL A 430 -8.56 6.21 -9.48
N GLN A 431 -8.90 7.49 -9.64
CA GLN A 431 -8.68 8.21 -10.90
C GLN A 431 -7.21 8.41 -11.20
N VAL A 432 -6.40 8.72 -10.18
CA VAL A 432 -4.93 8.86 -10.33
C VAL A 432 -4.32 7.51 -10.72
N ILE A 433 -4.72 6.42 -10.05
CA ILE A 433 -4.27 5.06 -10.35
C ILE A 433 -4.63 4.67 -11.79
N PHE A 434 -5.87 4.93 -12.21
CA PHE A 434 -6.32 4.66 -13.57
C PHE A 434 -5.46 5.36 -14.62
N GLN A 435 -5.14 6.64 -14.43
CA GLN A 435 -4.28 7.40 -15.35
C GLN A 435 -2.83 6.91 -15.36
N MET A 436 -2.28 6.54 -14.19
CA MET A 436 -0.94 5.98 -14.08
C MET A 436 -0.83 4.63 -14.79
N ALA A 437 -1.77 3.72 -14.52
CA ALA A 437 -1.85 2.42 -15.17
C ALA A 437 -2.06 2.57 -16.69
N GLY A 438 -2.96 3.47 -17.12
CA GLY A 438 -3.21 3.73 -18.54
C GLY A 438 -1.98 4.24 -19.28
N GLY A 439 -1.23 5.17 -18.68
CA GLY A 439 0.02 5.68 -19.28
C GLY A 439 1.12 4.62 -19.37
N LEU A 440 1.22 3.74 -18.37
CA LEU A 440 2.14 2.59 -18.44
C LEU A 440 1.75 1.64 -19.57
N LYS A 441 0.47 1.26 -19.69
CA LYS A 441 -0.04 0.39 -20.77
C LYS A 441 0.17 1.00 -22.16
N ALA A 442 0.00 2.32 -22.29
CA ALA A 442 0.30 3.02 -23.53
C ALA A 442 1.80 2.94 -23.87
N SER A 443 2.68 3.14 -22.88
CA SER A 443 4.13 3.03 -23.07
C SER A 443 4.54 1.62 -23.46
N MET A 444 3.96 0.60 -22.81
CA MET A 444 4.13 -0.81 -23.15
C MET A 444 3.74 -1.11 -24.59
N HIS A 445 2.61 -0.57 -25.06
CA HIS A 445 2.23 -0.67 -26.46
C HIS A 445 3.26 -0.04 -27.40
N TYR A 446 3.71 1.19 -27.13
CA TYR A 446 4.74 1.85 -27.95
C TYR A 446 6.06 1.09 -27.98
N CYS A 447 6.41 0.40 -26.89
CA CYS A 447 7.64 -0.40 -26.78
C CYS A 447 7.45 -1.86 -27.23
N GLY A 448 6.28 -2.26 -27.74
CA GLY A 448 6.04 -3.65 -28.15
C GLY A 448 6.04 -4.68 -27.01
N CYS A 449 5.77 -4.25 -25.78
CA CYS A 449 5.91 -5.05 -24.57
C CYS A 449 4.55 -5.51 -24.04
N GLY A 450 4.37 -6.82 -23.81
CA GLY A 450 3.13 -7.43 -23.30
C GLY A 450 3.03 -7.46 -21.78
N SER A 451 4.17 -7.39 -21.09
CA SER A 451 4.29 -7.58 -19.65
C SER A 451 5.32 -6.63 -19.03
N ILE A 452 5.32 -6.54 -17.70
CA ILE A 452 6.37 -5.82 -16.95
C ILE A 452 7.76 -6.40 -17.26
N ALA A 453 7.89 -7.73 -17.33
CA ALA A 453 9.15 -8.38 -17.69
C ALA A 453 9.60 -8.01 -19.11
N ASP A 454 8.68 -7.95 -20.09
CA ASP A 454 9.03 -7.50 -21.44
C ASP A 454 9.59 -6.08 -21.45
N MET A 455 9.00 -5.17 -20.66
CA MET A 455 9.51 -3.79 -20.56
C MET A 455 10.93 -3.76 -20.01
N GLN A 456 11.23 -4.57 -19.00
CA GLN A 456 12.56 -4.64 -18.37
C GLN A 456 13.61 -5.26 -19.30
N ASP A 457 13.22 -6.23 -20.13
CA ASP A 457 14.13 -6.99 -20.98
C ASP A 457 14.35 -6.36 -22.38
N LYS A 458 13.36 -5.64 -22.91
CA LYS A 458 13.33 -5.22 -24.33
C LYS A 458 13.30 -3.72 -24.54
N ALA A 459 12.79 -2.93 -23.59
CA ALA A 459 12.64 -1.50 -23.81
C ALA A 459 14.02 -0.82 -23.86
N GLU A 460 14.19 0.05 -24.84
CA GLU A 460 15.44 0.80 -25.03
C GLU A 460 15.23 2.27 -24.68
N PHE A 461 16.31 2.90 -24.20
CA PHE A 461 16.34 4.33 -23.91
C PHE A 461 17.19 5.08 -24.92
N VAL A 462 16.80 6.32 -25.19
CA VAL A 462 17.65 7.31 -25.85
C VAL A 462 17.90 8.46 -24.89
N GLU A 463 19.17 8.87 -24.78
CA GLU A 463 19.56 10.05 -24.00
C GLU A 463 19.17 11.32 -24.77
N ILE A 464 18.59 12.29 -24.06
CA ILE A 464 18.18 13.58 -24.61
C ILE A 464 18.90 14.73 -23.92
N THR A 465 18.92 15.88 -24.59
CA THR A 465 19.40 17.12 -24.00
C THR A 465 18.25 17.88 -23.33
N THR A 466 18.55 18.94 -22.60
CA THR A 466 17.53 19.85 -22.05
C THR A 466 16.60 20.42 -23.12
N ALA A 467 17.09 20.63 -24.35
CA ALA A 467 16.26 21.06 -25.47
C ALA A 467 15.24 19.96 -25.87
N GLY A 468 15.65 18.69 -25.87
CA GLY A 468 14.74 17.56 -26.09
C GLY A 468 13.68 17.44 -24.99
N MET A 469 14.03 17.76 -23.74
CA MET A 469 13.04 17.78 -22.65
C MET A 469 12.01 18.90 -22.83
N ARG A 470 12.46 20.08 -23.29
CA ARG A 470 11.56 21.19 -23.63
C ARG A 470 10.65 20.84 -24.80
N GLU A 471 11.15 20.17 -25.82
CA GLU A 471 10.36 19.65 -26.94
C GLU A 471 9.33 18.60 -26.49
N SER A 472 9.69 17.76 -25.52
CA SER A 472 8.80 16.70 -25.01
C SER A 472 7.56 17.24 -24.29
N HIS A 473 7.64 18.42 -23.70
CA HIS A 473 6.51 19.10 -23.08
C HIS A 473 5.68 19.90 -24.10
N VAL A 474 4.43 20.22 -23.74
CA VAL A 474 3.61 21.16 -24.54
C VAL A 474 4.36 22.49 -24.67
N HIS A 475 4.64 22.90 -25.90
CA HIS A 475 5.34 24.14 -26.23
C HIS A 475 4.59 24.91 -27.33
N ASP A 476 4.87 26.22 -27.41
CA ASP A 476 4.34 27.15 -28.42
C ASP A 476 2.80 27.29 -28.49
N VAL A 477 2.09 26.96 -27.40
CA VAL A 477 0.64 27.15 -27.25
C VAL A 477 0.26 27.56 -25.82
N GLN A 478 -0.92 28.17 -25.66
CA GLN A 478 -1.52 28.41 -24.35
C GLN A 478 -2.48 27.26 -23.99
N ILE A 479 -2.25 26.62 -22.85
CA ILE A 479 -3.13 25.54 -22.35
C ILE A 479 -4.44 26.17 -21.86
N THR A 480 -5.55 25.85 -22.53
CA THR A 480 -6.91 26.30 -22.14
C THR A 480 -7.62 25.30 -21.23
N LYS A 481 -7.25 24.02 -21.30
CA LYS A 481 -7.80 22.93 -20.48
C LYS A 481 -6.72 21.89 -20.20
N GLU A 482 -6.44 21.66 -18.93
CA GLU A 482 -5.49 20.62 -18.50
C GLU A 482 -6.12 19.23 -18.57
N ALA A 483 -5.28 18.23 -18.84
CA ALA A 483 -5.66 16.83 -18.77
C ALA A 483 -5.34 16.27 -17.36
N PRO A 484 -6.08 15.27 -16.86
CA PRO A 484 -5.84 14.70 -15.53
C PRO A 484 -4.42 14.12 -15.34
N ASN A 485 -3.78 13.71 -16.42
CA ASN A 485 -2.47 13.06 -16.48
C ASN A 485 -1.31 14.01 -16.85
N TYR A 486 -1.58 15.29 -17.13
CA TYR A 486 -0.55 16.25 -17.51
C TYR A 486 -0.85 17.64 -16.96
N ARG A 487 0.11 18.18 -16.21
CA ARG A 487 0.14 19.57 -15.75
C ARG A 487 1.49 20.16 -16.07
N SER A 488 1.48 21.38 -16.58
CA SER A 488 2.70 22.18 -16.70
C SER A 488 2.93 22.81 -15.33
N GLU A 489 4.06 22.50 -14.70
CA GLU A 489 4.54 23.24 -13.53
C GLU A 489 5.34 24.47 -13.95
#